data_AF-A0A7X4FR49-F1
#
_entry.id   AF-A0A7X4FR49-F1
#
_cell.length_a   1.000
_cell.length_b   1.000
_cell.length_c   1.000
_cell.angle_alpha   90.00
_cell.angle_beta   90.00
_cell.angle_gamma   90.00
#
_symmetry.space_group_name_H-M   'P 1'
#
loop_
_entity.id
_entity.type
_entity.pdbx_description
1 polymer ?
#
loop_
_entity_poly.entity_id
_entity_poly.type
_entity_poly.pdbx_seq_one_letter_code
_entity_poly.pdbx_strand_id
1 'polypeptide(L)'
;MSQERRPEAMPAAARPGEQVTVSMDRLPYAAVYIGFGALGGNHQLLTQEETDANGLLSATVRLPDWATPDLKHFFFLAGFDQRPFATSHEFHVADEDGVFRVDGEITDEELACPTLRNGDDRLYTLEGNTDGIAAGDRVVLRATLAAEPLCPEGGAIEVRDARVR
;
A
#
# COMPACT_ATOMS: atom_id res chain seq x y z
N MET A 1 -15.78 -15.79 -4.87
CA MET A 1 -15.17 -15.08 -3.73
C MET A 1 -15.23 -13.60 -4.04
N SER A 2 -15.96 -12.83 -3.23
CA SER A 2 -16.07 -11.38 -3.43
C SER A 2 -14.77 -10.75 -2.98
N GLN A 3 -13.90 -10.40 -3.93
CA GLN A 3 -12.75 -9.55 -3.65
C GLN A 3 -13.31 -8.24 -3.06
N GLU A 4 -12.94 -7.91 -1.83
CA GLU A 4 -13.30 -6.64 -1.21
C GLU A 4 -12.84 -5.52 -2.14
N ARG A 5 -13.78 -4.71 -2.62
CA ARG A 5 -13.47 -3.60 -3.53
C ARG A 5 -12.81 -2.50 -2.72
N ARG A 6 -11.54 -2.26 -3.01
CA ARG A 6 -10.71 -1.25 -2.34
C ARG A 6 -10.07 -0.37 -3.41
N PRO A 7 -9.84 0.92 -3.14
CA PRO A 7 -8.98 1.72 -3.99
C PRO A 7 -7.58 1.13 -4.00
N GLU A 8 -6.97 1.10 -5.18
CA GLU A 8 -5.60 0.68 -5.42
C GLU A 8 -4.71 1.90 -5.55
N ALA A 9 -3.48 1.82 -5.03
CA ALA A 9 -2.50 2.88 -5.10
C ALA A 9 -1.22 2.34 -5.77
N MET A 10 -0.77 3.03 -6.82
CA MET A 10 0.39 2.66 -7.61
C MET A 10 1.35 3.84 -7.79
N PRO A 11 2.65 3.71 -7.45
CA PRO A 11 3.26 2.55 -6.79
C PRO A 11 2.69 2.31 -5.39
N ALA A 12 2.94 1.14 -4.80
CA ALA A 12 2.43 0.78 -3.47
C ALA A 12 3.18 1.43 -2.30
N ALA A 13 4.30 2.08 -2.60
CA ALA A 13 5.11 2.85 -1.68
C ALA A 13 5.60 4.12 -2.39
N ALA A 14 5.66 5.24 -1.69
CA ALA A 14 6.22 6.49 -2.21
C ALA A 14 6.77 7.37 -1.08
N ARG A 15 7.64 8.30 -1.45
CA ARG A 15 8.15 9.34 -0.54
C ARG A 15 7.18 10.52 -0.47
N PRO A 16 7.18 11.30 0.63
CA PRO A 16 6.45 12.56 0.68
C PRO A 16 6.75 13.45 -0.53
N GLY A 17 5.72 14.03 -1.13
CA GLY A 17 5.80 14.84 -2.34
C GLY A 17 5.80 14.07 -3.68
N GLU A 18 6.01 12.75 -3.68
CA GLU A 18 5.95 11.93 -4.90
C GLU A 18 4.52 11.71 -5.40
N GLN A 19 4.39 11.33 -6.67
CA GLN A 19 3.10 11.09 -7.31
C GLN A 19 2.66 9.63 -7.14
N VAL A 20 1.40 9.45 -6.81
CA VAL A 20 0.73 8.16 -6.67
C VAL A 20 -0.54 8.18 -7.47
N THR A 21 -0.77 7.17 -8.29
CA THR A 21 -2.04 6.97 -8.97
C THR A 21 -2.96 6.15 -8.09
N VAL A 22 -4.13 6.69 -7.79
CA VAL A 22 -5.18 6.03 -7.04
C VAL A 22 -6.31 5.69 -7.99
N SER A 23 -6.72 4.42 -8.00
CA SER A 23 -7.77 3.93 -8.90
C SER A 23 -8.77 3.03 -8.20
N MET A 24 -10.01 3.05 -8.66
CA MET A 24 -11.07 2.14 -8.22
C MET A 24 -12.11 1.98 -9.31
N ASP A 25 -12.66 0.78 -9.44
CA ASP A 25 -13.70 0.47 -10.42
C ASP A 25 -15.09 0.32 -9.80
N ARG A 26 -16.11 0.26 -10.67
CA ARG A 26 -17.51 0.01 -10.31
C ARG A 26 -18.07 1.00 -9.29
N LEU A 27 -17.64 2.25 -9.37
CA LEU A 27 -18.19 3.37 -8.62
C LEU A 27 -19.42 3.96 -9.35
N PRO A 28 -20.35 4.60 -8.63
CA PRO A 28 -21.40 5.38 -9.27
C PRO A 28 -20.80 6.58 -10.01
N TYR A 29 -21.46 7.01 -11.08
CA TYR A 29 -21.14 8.25 -11.79
C TYR A 29 -21.47 9.46 -10.90
N ALA A 30 -20.48 9.91 -10.13
CA ALA A 30 -20.59 10.94 -9.12
C ALA A 30 -19.21 11.53 -8.80
N ALA A 31 -19.22 12.70 -8.17
CA ALA A 31 -18.01 13.26 -7.59
C ALA A 31 -17.56 12.46 -6.36
N VAL A 32 -16.27 12.14 -6.32
CA VAL A 32 -15.61 11.38 -5.27
C VAL A 32 -14.38 12.16 -4.81
N TYR A 33 -14.18 12.25 -3.50
CA TYR A 33 -12.95 12.78 -2.94
C TYR A 33 -11.94 11.66 -2.72
N ILE A 34 -10.69 11.92 -3.09
CA ILE A 34 -9.55 11.07 -2.74
C ILE A 34 -8.85 11.72 -1.57
N GLY A 35 -8.74 10.99 -0.47
CA GLY A 35 -8.02 11.43 0.72
C GLY A 35 -6.91 10.47 1.10
N PHE A 36 -6.05 10.95 1.98
CA PHE A 36 -4.93 10.20 2.55
C PHE A 36 -4.87 10.43 4.04
N GLY A 37 -4.63 9.37 4.81
CA GLY A 37 -4.66 9.43 6.26
C GLY A 37 -3.72 8.43 6.92
N ALA A 38 -3.28 8.78 8.12
CA ALA A 38 -2.54 7.92 9.03
C ALA A 38 -3.46 7.40 10.14
N LEU A 39 -3.40 6.11 10.45
CA LEU A 39 -4.11 5.55 11.58
C LEU A 39 -3.57 6.14 12.89
N GLY A 40 -4.44 6.82 13.65
CA GLY A 40 -4.04 7.53 14.87
C GLY A 40 -3.34 8.87 14.63
N GLY A 41 -3.30 9.35 13.38
CA GLY A 41 -2.65 10.60 12.99
C GLY A 41 -3.56 11.53 12.18
N ASN A 42 -2.93 12.30 11.28
CA ASN A 42 -3.61 13.27 10.43
C ASN A 42 -4.35 12.58 9.27
N HIS A 43 -5.37 13.27 8.73
CA HIS A 43 -5.94 12.97 7.42
C HIS A 43 -6.10 14.24 6.61
N GLN A 44 -6.14 14.08 5.29
CA GLN A 44 -6.30 15.19 4.35
C GLN A 44 -7.05 14.72 3.09
N LEU A 45 -7.98 15.53 2.60
CA LEU A 45 -8.54 15.38 1.25
C LEU A 45 -7.54 15.97 0.24
N LEU A 46 -7.13 15.18 -0.75
CA LEU A 46 -6.09 15.53 -1.71
C LEU A 46 -6.67 16.14 -2.99
N THR A 47 -7.71 15.50 -3.53
CA THR A 47 -8.38 15.95 -4.75
C THR A 47 -9.84 15.54 -4.75
N GLN A 48 -10.60 16.14 -5.66
CA GLN A 48 -11.96 15.76 -6.00
C GLN A 48 -11.99 15.41 -7.48
N GLU A 49 -12.54 14.25 -7.79
CA GLU A 49 -12.62 13.71 -9.14
C GLU A 49 -14.05 13.30 -9.44
N GLU A 50 -14.38 13.19 -10.73
CA GLU A 50 -15.62 12.58 -11.17
C GLU A 50 -15.32 11.20 -11.74
N THR A 51 -16.00 10.18 -11.23
CA THR A 51 -15.94 8.83 -11.81
C THR A 51 -16.42 8.88 -13.26
N ASP A 52 -15.77 8.15 -14.16
CA ASP A 52 -16.21 8.11 -15.57
C ASP A 52 -17.53 7.33 -15.78
N ALA A 53 -18.04 7.35 -17.02
CA ALA A 53 -19.29 6.67 -17.38
C ALA A 53 -19.25 5.14 -17.20
N ASN A 54 -18.05 4.54 -17.08
CA ASN A 54 -17.86 3.11 -16.82
C ASN A 54 -17.74 2.78 -15.33
N GLY A 55 -17.81 3.80 -14.46
CA GLY A 55 -17.60 3.63 -13.03
C GLY A 55 -16.12 3.53 -12.64
N LEU A 56 -15.20 3.99 -13.50
CA LEU A 56 -13.77 4.03 -13.23
C LEU A 56 -13.38 5.39 -12.64
N LEU A 57 -12.73 5.35 -11.49
CA LEU A 57 -11.95 6.44 -10.93
C LEU A 57 -10.47 6.14 -11.15
N SER A 58 -9.72 7.11 -11.67
CA SER A 58 -8.26 7.06 -11.76
C SER A 58 -7.71 8.47 -11.70
N ALA A 59 -6.88 8.76 -10.70
CA ALA A 59 -6.29 10.08 -10.55
C ALA A 59 -4.90 10.02 -9.92
N THR A 60 -4.05 10.95 -10.33
CA THR A 60 -2.69 11.09 -9.81
C THR A 60 -2.66 12.18 -8.75
N VAL A 61 -2.27 11.81 -7.54
CA VAL A 61 -2.17 12.70 -6.38
C VAL A 61 -0.73 12.79 -5.90
N ARG A 62 -0.38 13.88 -5.21
CA ARG A 62 0.90 14.00 -4.50
C ARG A 62 0.75 13.51 -3.07
N LEU A 63 1.70 12.69 -2.62
CA LEU A 63 1.75 12.24 -1.23
C LEU A 63 2.01 13.46 -0.32
N PRO A 64 1.25 13.66 0.78
CA PRO A 64 1.44 14.81 1.65
C PRO A 64 2.80 14.86 2.35
N ASP A 65 3.33 16.06 2.57
CA ASP A 65 4.63 16.28 3.22
C ASP A 65 4.68 15.82 4.69
N TRP A 66 3.52 15.72 5.33
CA TRP A 66 3.39 15.23 6.71
C TRP A 66 3.44 13.71 6.82
N ALA A 67 3.36 12.98 5.70
CA ALA A 67 3.35 11.53 5.71
C ALA A 67 4.71 11.01 6.20
N THR A 68 4.70 10.07 7.14
CA THR A 68 5.93 9.54 7.76
C THR A 68 5.94 8.02 7.82
N PRO A 69 7.11 7.34 7.83
CA PRO A 69 7.16 5.87 7.84
C PRO A 69 6.71 5.19 9.15
N ASP A 70 6.51 5.93 10.24
CA ASP A 70 6.21 5.40 11.57
C ASP A 70 4.73 5.12 11.84
N LEU A 71 3.84 5.63 10.99
CA LEU A 71 2.40 5.38 11.07
C LEU A 71 1.92 4.53 9.89
N LYS A 72 0.81 3.82 10.09
CA LYS A 72 0.13 3.09 9.01
C LYS A 72 -0.71 4.03 8.19
N HIS A 73 -0.46 4.09 6.90
CA HIS A 73 -1.12 5.04 6.00
C HIS A 73 -2.07 4.36 5.02
N PHE A 74 -3.11 5.06 4.62
CA PHE A 74 -4.13 4.56 3.70
C PHE A 74 -4.63 5.68 2.81
N PHE A 75 -4.89 5.36 1.54
CA PHE A 75 -5.78 6.16 0.73
C PHE A 75 -7.23 5.80 1.06
N PHE A 76 -8.11 6.79 1.02
CA PHE A 76 -9.54 6.57 1.20
C PHE A 76 -10.33 7.35 0.17
N LEU A 77 -11.49 6.80 -0.20
CA LEU A 77 -12.47 7.50 -1.02
C LEU A 77 -13.62 7.98 -0.15
N ALA A 78 -14.08 9.19 -0.37
CA ALA A 78 -15.18 9.79 0.37
C ALA A 78 -16.23 10.40 -0.58
N GLY A 79 -17.48 10.36 -0.13
CA GLY A 79 -18.60 10.99 -0.83
C GLY A 79 -18.67 12.50 -0.58
N PHE A 80 -19.75 13.13 -1.06
CA PHE A 80 -19.97 14.57 -0.87
C PHE A 80 -20.04 15.01 0.60
N ASP A 81 -20.48 14.12 1.49
CA ASP A 81 -20.52 14.35 2.93
C ASP A 81 -19.15 14.17 3.62
N GLN A 82 -18.09 13.97 2.83
CA GLN A 82 -16.70 13.76 3.25
C GLN A 82 -16.51 12.54 4.16
N ARG A 83 -17.48 11.62 4.20
CA ARG A 83 -17.34 10.38 4.94
C ARG A 83 -16.62 9.34 4.08
N PRO A 84 -15.53 8.72 4.59
CA PRO A 84 -14.89 7.62 3.89
C PRO A 84 -15.86 6.44 3.69
N PHE A 85 -15.94 5.91 2.48
CA PHE A 85 -16.71 4.72 2.16
C PHE A 85 -15.84 3.55 1.67
N ALA A 86 -14.58 3.81 1.31
CA ALA A 86 -13.61 2.79 0.92
C ALA A 86 -12.19 3.21 1.34
N THR A 87 -11.35 2.22 1.64
CA THR A 87 -9.94 2.41 2.06
C THR A 87 -9.06 1.43 1.30
N SER A 88 -7.85 1.86 0.93
CA SER A 88 -6.87 1.03 0.24
C SER A 88 -6.30 -0.05 1.17
N HIS A 89 -5.43 -0.90 0.63
CA HIS A 89 -4.43 -1.56 1.48
C HIS A 89 -3.52 -0.51 2.14
N GLU A 90 -2.83 -0.91 3.21
CA GLU A 90 -1.73 -0.14 3.78
C GLU A 90 -0.79 0.35 2.66
N PHE A 91 -0.64 1.66 2.62
CA PHE A 91 0.25 2.38 1.74
C PHE A 91 1.55 2.68 2.48
N HIS A 92 2.68 2.36 1.85
CA HIS A 92 3.97 2.51 2.50
C HIS A 92 4.57 3.88 2.24
N VAL A 93 4.78 4.66 3.29
CA VAL A 93 5.56 5.89 3.19
C VAL A 93 7.04 5.53 3.31
N ALA A 94 7.80 5.84 2.26
CA ALA A 94 9.23 5.60 2.21
C ALA A 94 10.03 6.79 2.76
N ASP A 95 11.20 6.50 3.33
CA ASP A 95 12.20 7.51 3.69
C ASP A 95 12.94 8.04 2.45
N GLU A 96 13.90 8.95 2.65
CA GLU A 96 14.65 9.59 1.55
C GLU A 96 15.37 8.58 0.64
N ASP A 97 15.80 7.45 1.20
CA ASP A 97 16.47 6.34 0.52
C ASP A 97 15.48 5.38 -0.18
N GLY A 98 14.18 5.66 -0.11
CA GLY A 98 13.13 4.81 -0.67
C GLY A 98 12.79 3.60 0.21
N VAL A 99 13.31 3.55 1.44
CA VAL A 99 13.10 2.43 2.35
C VAL A 99 11.83 2.65 3.17
N PHE A 100 10.99 1.63 3.22
CA PHE A 100 9.78 1.61 4.04
C PHE A 100 9.75 0.37 4.94
N ARG A 101 8.80 0.36 5.89
CA ARG A 101 8.64 -0.70 6.87
C ARG A 101 7.44 -1.57 6.51
N VAL A 102 7.62 -2.89 6.55
CA VAL A 102 6.51 -3.86 6.42
C VAL A 102 6.50 -4.75 7.66
N ASP A 103 5.36 -4.83 8.34
CA ASP A 103 5.14 -5.81 9.40
C ASP A 103 4.20 -6.92 8.92
N GLY A 104 4.50 -8.16 9.31
CA GLY A 104 3.69 -9.30 8.93
C GLY A 104 4.24 -10.62 9.41
N GLU A 105 3.68 -11.69 8.86
CA GLU A 105 4.09 -13.06 9.12
C GLU A 105 4.67 -13.66 7.84
N ILE A 106 5.81 -14.35 7.96
CA ILE A 106 6.39 -15.09 6.84
C ILE A 106 5.51 -16.30 6.58
N THR A 107 5.00 -16.42 5.36
CA THR A 107 4.16 -17.52 4.92
C THR A 107 4.95 -18.44 4.00
N ASP A 108 4.62 -19.73 4.05
CA ASP A 108 5.08 -20.72 3.08
C ASP A 108 3.95 -20.97 2.08
N GLU A 109 4.02 -20.33 0.92
CA GLU A 109 3.05 -20.48 -0.17
C GLU A 109 3.55 -21.48 -1.22
N GLU A 110 4.57 -22.29 -0.90
CA GLU A 110 5.23 -23.23 -1.83
C GLU A 110 5.77 -22.55 -3.12
N LEU A 111 6.09 -21.26 -3.01
CA LEU A 111 6.65 -20.44 -4.08
C LEU A 111 8.19 -20.46 -4.06
N ALA A 112 8.80 -19.97 -5.15
CA ALA A 112 10.26 -19.89 -5.28
C ALA A 112 10.89 -18.87 -4.30
N CYS A 113 10.18 -17.78 -4.04
CA CYS A 113 10.61 -16.73 -3.10
C CYS A 113 9.80 -16.83 -1.79
N PRO A 114 10.43 -16.57 -0.63
CA PRO A 114 9.70 -16.43 0.62
C PRO A 114 8.62 -15.36 0.51
N THR A 115 7.49 -15.56 1.17
CA THR A 115 6.38 -14.61 1.16
C THR A 115 6.10 -14.06 2.54
N LEU A 116 5.56 -12.85 2.60
CA LEU A 116 5.06 -12.22 3.82
C LEU A 116 3.61 -11.79 3.62
N ARG A 117 2.78 -12.06 4.62
CA ARG A 117 1.40 -11.59 4.70
C ARG A 117 1.31 -10.54 5.79
N ASN A 118 0.91 -9.32 5.43
CA ASN A 118 0.78 -8.23 6.41
C ASN A 118 -0.58 -8.29 7.15
N GLY A 119 -0.79 -7.37 8.08
CA GLY A 119 -2.04 -7.28 8.84
C GLY A 119 -3.31 -6.99 8.01
N ASP A 120 -3.15 -6.53 6.77
CA ASP A 120 -4.25 -6.29 5.80
C ASP A 120 -4.45 -7.45 4.82
N ASP A 121 -3.87 -8.62 5.12
CA ASP A 121 -3.90 -9.82 4.28
C ASP A 121 -3.23 -9.62 2.90
N ARG A 122 -2.41 -8.57 2.75
CA ARG A 122 -1.65 -8.32 1.53
C ARG A 122 -0.42 -9.21 1.49
N LEU A 123 -0.31 -9.95 0.40
CA LEU A 123 0.84 -10.81 0.11
C LEU A 123 1.97 -10.01 -0.55
N TYR A 124 3.15 -10.14 0.03
CA TYR A 124 4.41 -9.64 -0.50
C TYR A 124 5.34 -10.80 -0.78
N THR A 125 6.08 -10.67 -1.87
CA THR A 125 7.12 -11.62 -2.21
C THR A 125 8.47 -10.99 -1.93
N LEU A 126 9.32 -11.74 -1.23
CA LEU A 126 10.55 -11.24 -0.65
C LEU A 126 11.76 -11.67 -1.48
N GLU A 127 12.60 -10.70 -1.80
CA GLU A 127 13.92 -10.92 -2.38
C GLU A 127 14.97 -10.10 -1.61
N GLY A 128 16.26 -10.33 -1.86
CA GLY A 128 17.34 -9.67 -1.13
C GLY A 128 17.71 -10.38 0.17
N ASN A 129 17.87 -9.62 1.27
CA ASN A 129 18.34 -10.17 2.54
C ASN A 129 17.21 -10.83 3.34
N THR A 130 17.02 -12.13 3.13
CA THR A 130 16.07 -12.97 3.87
C THR A 130 16.76 -13.92 4.85
N ASP A 131 18.00 -13.62 5.27
CA ASP A 131 18.72 -14.47 6.21
C ASP A 131 18.10 -14.40 7.61
N GLY A 132 17.90 -15.56 8.23
CA GLY A 132 17.42 -15.66 9.61
C GLY A 132 15.92 -15.48 9.81
N ILE A 133 15.12 -15.51 8.73
CA ILE A 133 13.65 -15.59 8.79
C ILE A 133 13.16 -16.95 8.25
N ALA A 134 12.10 -17.49 8.85
CA ALA A 134 11.48 -18.75 8.48
C ALA A 134 9.95 -18.63 8.45
N ALA A 135 9.28 -19.55 7.76
CA ALA A 135 7.82 -19.60 7.74
C ALA A 135 7.24 -19.71 9.17
N GLY A 136 6.20 -18.90 9.43
CA GLY A 136 5.58 -18.72 10.74
C GLY A 136 6.21 -17.60 11.58
N ASP A 137 7.38 -17.06 11.19
CA ASP A 137 7.98 -15.94 11.92
C ASP A 137 7.17 -14.67 11.73
N ARG A 138 6.92 -13.97 12.84
CA ARG A 138 6.43 -12.59 12.79
C ARG A 138 7.59 -11.65 12.71
N VAL A 139 7.64 -10.88 11.63
CA VAL A 139 8.79 -10.05 11.32
C VAL A 139 8.41 -8.60 11.09
N VAL A 140 9.44 -7.77 11.17
CA VAL A 140 9.44 -6.40 10.68
C VAL A 140 10.56 -6.31 9.66
N LEU A 141 10.20 -5.97 8.44
CA LEU A 141 11.13 -5.76 7.35
C LEU A 141 11.36 -4.27 7.12
N ARG A 142 12.60 -3.91 6.77
CA ARG A 142 12.91 -2.68 6.04
C ARG A 142 13.16 -3.08 4.60
N ALA A 143 12.40 -2.50 3.67
CA ALA A 143 12.43 -2.91 2.27
C ALA A 143 12.28 -1.74 1.31
N THR A 144 12.63 -1.95 0.04
CA THR A 144 12.33 -1.08 -1.09
C THR A 144 11.41 -1.80 -2.06
N LEU A 145 10.73 -1.08 -2.97
CA LEU A 145 10.00 -1.74 -4.06
C LEU A 145 11.00 -2.41 -4.99
N ALA A 146 10.72 -3.64 -5.42
CA ALA A 146 11.52 -4.33 -6.42
C ALA A 146 11.33 -3.68 -7.80
N ALA A 147 12.40 -3.14 -8.38
CA ALA A 147 12.35 -2.54 -9.71
C ALA A 147 12.25 -3.61 -10.82
N GLU A 148 12.97 -4.72 -10.64
CA GLU A 148 13.03 -5.87 -11.56
C GLU A 148 12.83 -7.16 -10.74
N PRO A 149 11.58 -7.47 -10.36
CA PRO A 149 11.32 -8.55 -9.41
C PRO A 149 11.64 -9.92 -10.01
N LEU A 150 12.34 -10.75 -9.23
CA LEU A 150 12.61 -12.15 -9.59
C LEU A 150 11.34 -13.00 -9.50
N CYS A 151 10.47 -12.65 -8.55
CA CYS A 151 9.20 -13.31 -8.29
C CYS A 151 8.06 -12.27 -8.35
N PRO A 152 7.38 -12.11 -9.50
CA PRO A 152 6.37 -11.09 -9.70
C PRO A 152 5.01 -11.42 -9.05
N GLU A 153 4.88 -12.58 -8.40
CA GLU A 153 3.67 -13.00 -7.73
C GLU A 153 3.39 -12.09 -6.52
N GLY A 154 2.48 -11.13 -6.67
CA GLY A 154 2.12 -10.20 -5.59
C GLY A 154 2.99 -8.94 -5.51
N GLY A 155 3.04 -8.31 -4.33
CA GLY A 155 3.85 -7.11 -4.11
C GLY A 155 5.32 -7.45 -3.89
N ALA A 156 6.13 -7.44 -4.95
CA ALA A 156 7.56 -7.76 -4.84
C ALA A 156 8.34 -6.62 -4.14
N ILE A 157 9.11 -6.99 -3.12
CA ILE A 157 9.91 -6.07 -2.32
C ILE A 157 11.32 -6.61 -2.09
N GLU A 158 12.31 -5.72 -2.14
CA GLU A 158 13.70 -6.04 -1.85
C GLU A 158 14.00 -5.75 -0.37
N VAL A 159 14.23 -6.81 0.40
CA VAL A 159 14.49 -6.76 1.84
C VAL A 159 15.92 -6.28 2.10
N ARG A 160 16.04 -5.23 2.91
CA ARG A 160 17.32 -4.66 3.38
C ARG A 160 17.72 -5.18 4.75
N ASP A 161 16.75 -5.23 5.66
CA ASP A 161 16.91 -5.70 7.05
C ASP A 161 15.63 -6.43 7.47
N ALA A 162 15.78 -7.51 8.22
CA ALA A 162 14.69 -8.28 8.77
C ALA A 162 14.88 -8.48 10.27
N ARG A 163 13.81 -8.29 11.05
CA ARG A 163 13.82 -8.51 12.50
C ARG A 163 12.64 -9.35 12.92
N VAL A 164 12.93 -10.53 13.48
CA VAL A 164 11.93 -11.40 14.11
C VAL A 164 11.48 -10.78 15.43
N ARG A 165 10.17 -10.86 15.73
CA ARG A 165 9.55 -10.34 16.95
C ARG A 165 9.42 -11.38 18.05
#